data_AF-A0A853IRA2-F1
#
_entry.id   AF-A0A853IRA2-F1
#
_cell.length_a   1.000
_cell.length_b   1.000
_cell.length_c   1.000
_cell.angle_alpha   90.00
_cell.angle_beta   90.00
_cell.angle_gamma   90.00
#
_symmetry.space_group_name_H-M   'P 1'
#
loop_
_entity.id
_entity.type
_entity.pdbx_description
1 polymer ?
#
loop_
_entity_poly.entity_id
_entity_poly.type
_entity_poly.pdbx_seq_one_letter_code
_entity_poly.pdbx_strand_id
1 'polypeptide(L)'
;MVRLWRYVWPLPWTVAGLLAALLAGLLGAHWQHRLGALEVHGGLLAAVCRRLPASLRFEAITLGHVVLGLDTACLDGARAHEQVHVRQYERWGPLFVPLYLASSGWQWLRGGCPYRDNHFEREAYALAPVCHLLRRPMTGRWWNNPRIANQGTSHGSEHATTH
;
A
#
# COMPACT_ATOMS: atom_id res chain seq x y z
N MET A 1 15.51 -15.53 16.81
CA MET A 1 15.99 -14.15 17.04
C MET A 1 15.68 -13.19 15.86
N VAL A 2 15.93 -13.57 14.60
CA VAL A 2 15.69 -12.71 13.41
C VAL A 2 14.24 -12.20 13.27
N ARG A 3 13.24 -12.99 13.69
CA ARG A 3 11.82 -12.58 13.65
C ARG A 3 11.47 -11.45 14.62
N LEU A 4 11.99 -11.46 15.85
CA LEU A 4 11.69 -10.39 16.82
C LEU A 4 12.29 -9.05 16.36
N TRP A 5 13.49 -9.09 15.79
CA TRP A 5 14.16 -7.90 15.29
C TRP A 5 13.34 -7.18 14.22
N ARG A 6 12.65 -7.93 13.34
CA ARG A 6 11.77 -7.34 12.31
C ARG A 6 10.64 -6.52 12.89
N TYR A 7 10.17 -6.81 14.11
CA TYR A 7 9.11 -6.04 14.79
C TYR A 7 9.69 -4.91 15.66
N VAL A 8 10.83 -5.14 16.32
CA VAL A 8 11.48 -4.15 17.20
C VAL A 8 12.15 -3.03 16.39
N TRP A 9 12.70 -3.35 15.23
CA TRP A 9 13.41 -2.40 14.40
C TRP A 9 12.51 -1.25 13.88
N PRO A 10 11.34 -1.49 13.29
CA PRO A 10 10.38 -0.45 12.92
C PRO A 10 9.43 -0.05 14.06
N LEU A 11 9.72 -0.40 15.31
CA LEU A 11 8.83 -0.18 16.45
C LEU A 11 8.35 1.28 16.59
N PRO A 12 9.20 2.33 16.44
CA PRO A 12 8.74 3.71 16.59
C PRO A 12 7.60 4.06 15.61
N TRP A 13 7.73 3.61 14.36
CA TRP A 13 6.73 3.81 13.32
C TRP A 13 5.50 2.92 13.51
N THR A 14 5.72 1.70 14.01
CA THR A 14 4.61 0.80 14.36
C THR A 14 3.78 1.38 15.51
N VAL A 15 4.41 1.99 16.53
CA VAL A 15 3.71 2.68 17.62
C VAL A 15 2.92 3.88 17.08
N ALA A 16 3.51 4.70 16.21
CA ALA A 16 2.79 5.80 15.57
C ALA A 16 1.58 5.30 14.76
N GLY A 17 1.77 4.21 14.00
CA GLY A 17 0.69 3.53 13.29
C GLY A 17 -0.40 3.00 14.22
N LEU A 18 -0.03 2.39 15.35
CA LEU A 18 -0.98 1.88 16.35
C LEU A 18 -1.77 3.00 17.03
N LEU A 19 -1.14 4.14 17.31
CA LEU A 19 -1.84 5.33 17.80
C LEU A 19 -2.85 5.86 16.78
N ALA A 20 -2.46 5.90 15.50
CA ALA A 20 -3.36 6.28 14.42
C ALA A 20 -4.51 5.27 14.25
N ALA A 21 -4.23 3.96 14.34
CA ALA A 21 -5.22 2.90 14.34
C ALA A 21 -6.21 3.03 15.51
N LEU A 22 -5.71 3.33 16.71
CA LEU A 22 -6.53 3.56 17.89
C LEU A 22 -7.49 4.73 17.67
N LEU A 23 -6.97 5.87 17.22
CA LEU A 23 -7.79 7.03 16.89
C LEU A 23 -8.82 6.70 15.79
N ALA A 24 -8.42 6.00 14.74
CA ALA A 24 -9.33 5.56 13.69
C ALA A 24 -10.43 4.62 14.24
N GLY A 25 -10.09 3.70 15.13
CA GLY A 25 -11.04 2.81 15.81
C GLY A 25 -12.06 3.56 16.67
N LEU A 26 -11.61 4.57 17.44
CA LEU A 26 -12.50 5.47 18.19
C LEU A 26 -13.45 6.25 17.26
N LEU A 27 -13.05 6.45 16.01
CA LEU A 27 -13.84 7.09 14.95
C LEU A 27 -14.62 6.08 14.08
N GLY A 28 -14.77 4.83 14.54
CA GLY A 28 -15.58 3.79 13.90
C GLY A 28 -14.88 3.01 12.79
N ALA A 29 -13.54 3.01 12.72
CA ALA A 29 -12.81 2.17 11.78
C ALA A 29 -12.77 0.70 12.23
N HIS A 30 -12.77 -0.20 11.26
CA HIS A 30 -12.65 -1.64 11.47
C HIS A 30 -11.19 -2.08 11.36
N TRP A 31 -10.80 -3.03 12.20
CA TRP A 31 -9.43 -3.53 12.27
C TRP A 31 -9.41 -4.99 11.81
N GLN A 32 -8.41 -5.35 11.01
CA GLN A 32 -8.18 -6.72 10.59
C GLN A 32 -6.68 -7.00 10.56
N HIS A 33 -6.27 -8.21 10.93
CA HIS A 33 -4.89 -8.62 10.84
C HIS A 33 -4.67 -9.44 9.56
N ARG A 34 -3.69 -9.06 8.74
CA ARG A 34 -3.35 -9.70 7.47
C ARG A 34 -1.84 -9.67 7.24
N LEU A 35 -1.29 -10.81 6.83
CA LEU A 35 0.12 -10.95 6.43
C LEU A 35 1.15 -10.41 7.45
N GLY A 36 0.82 -10.42 8.74
CA GLY A 36 1.71 -9.91 9.80
C GLY A 36 1.64 -8.40 10.04
N ALA A 37 0.67 -7.71 9.43
CA ALA A 37 0.36 -6.30 9.65
C ALA A 37 -1.10 -6.12 10.10
N LEU A 38 -1.33 -5.05 10.88
CA LEU A 38 -2.66 -4.59 11.28
C LEU A 38 -3.20 -3.66 10.19
N GLU A 39 -4.18 -4.11 9.43
CA GLU A 39 -4.91 -3.28 8.49
C GLU A 39 -6.11 -2.61 9.21
N VAL A 40 -6.30 -1.31 9.01
CA VAL A 40 -7.42 -0.55 9.57
C VAL A 40 -8.11 0.21 8.45
N HIS A 41 -9.43 0.14 8.37
CA HIS A 41 -10.19 0.81 7.32
C HIS A 41 -11.55 1.33 7.76
N GLY A 42 -12.10 2.27 6.98
CA GLY A 42 -13.44 2.80 7.18
C GLY A 42 -13.51 3.85 8.29
N GLY A 43 -14.71 4.02 8.86
CA GLY A 43 -14.99 5.07 9.85
C GLY A 43 -14.81 6.49 9.31
N LEU A 44 -14.56 7.43 10.23
CA LEU A 44 -14.33 8.83 9.87
C LEU A 44 -13.03 9.03 9.07
N LEU A 45 -12.09 8.06 9.07
CA LEU A 45 -10.85 8.13 8.28
C LEU A 45 -11.15 8.34 6.79
N ALA A 46 -12.09 7.58 6.24
CA ALA A 46 -12.54 7.73 4.86
C ALA A 46 -13.22 9.09 4.61
N ALA A 47 -13.95 9.62 5.60
CA ALA A 47 -14.61 10.91 5.49
C ALA A 47 -13.61 12.08 5.54
N VAL A 48 -12.63 12.02 6.45
CA VAL A 48 -11.57 13.02 6.62
C VAL A 48 -10.67 13.05 5.38
N CYS A 49 -10.21 11.89 4.91
CA CYS A 49 -9.35 11.82 3.72
C CYS A 49 -10.07 12.33 2.46
N ARG A 50 -11.38 12.10 2.32
CA ARG A 50 -12.17 12.69 1.24
C ARG A 50 -12.27 14.21 1.31
N ARG A 51 -12.11 14.82 2.49
CA ARG A 51 -12.08 16.28 2.66
C ARG A 51 -10.68 16.89 2.47
N LEU A 52 -9.62 16.07 2.43
CA LEU A 52 -8.27 16.55 2.17
C LEU A 52 -8.10 16.96 0.69
N PRO A 53 -7.21 17.94 0.39
CA PRO A 53 -6.82 18.31 -0.96
C PRO A 53 -6.38 17.09 -1.77
N ALA A 54 -6.61 17.11 -3.09
CA ALA A 54 -6.28 15.97 -3.96
C ALA A 54 -4.81 15.53 -3.88
N SER A 55 -3.89 16.45 -3.55
CA SER A 55 -2.46 16.18 -3.34
C SER A 55 -2.13 15.43 -2.04
N LEU A 56 -3.06 15.40 -1.08
CA LEU A 56 -2.90 14.72 0.23
C LEU A 56 -3.83 13.52 0.37
N ARG A 57 -4.58 13.17 -0.67
CA ARG A 57 -5.41 11.97 -0.70
C ARG A 57 -4.52 10.75 -0.90
N PHE A 58 -4.68 9.77 -0.02
CA PHE A 58 -4.06 8.45 -0.13
C PHE A 58 -5.15 7.38 -0.10
N GLU A 59 -4.96 6.29 -0.84
CA GLU A 59 -5.88 5.13 -0.84
C GLU A 59 -5.56 4.18 0.32
N ALA A 60 -4.27 3.98 0.57
CA ALA A 60 -3.72 3.30 1.73
C ALA A 60 -2.37 3.93 2.11
N ILE A 61 -1.95 3.74 3.36
CA ILE A 61 -0.63 4.14 3.87
C ILE A 61 -0.14 3.13 4.90
N THR A 62 1.13 2.77 4.79
CA THR A 62 1.80 1.88 5.76
C THR A 62 2.66 2.68 6.73
N LEU A 63 2.55 2.34 8.02
CA LEU A 63 3.37 2.85 9.12
C LEU A 63 3.88 1.66 9.95
N GLY A 64 5.11 1.23 9.65
CA GLY A 64 5.69 0.03 10.28
C GLY A 64 4.88 -1.21 9.93
N HIS A 65 4.19 -1.79 10.93
CA HIS A 65 3.29 -2.94 10.76
C HIS A 65 1.81 -2.57 10.79
N VAL A 66 1.47 -1.29 10.62
CA VAL A 66 0.07 -0.85 10.55
C VAL A 66 -0.20 -0.28 9.16
N VAL A 67 -1.24 -0.76 8.50
CA VAL A 67 -1.70 -0.29 7.20
C VAL A 67 -3.06 0.38 7.38
N LEU A 68 -3.16 1.65 7.05
CA LEU A 68 -4.41 2.41 7.12
C LEU A 68 -4.96 2.57 5.70
N GLY A 69 -6.19 2.11 5.45
CA GLY A 69 -6.86 2.26 4.16
C GLY A 69 -8.20 2.99 4.29
N LEU A 70 -8.68 3.57 3.19
CA LEU A 70 -9.97 4.26 3.19
C LEU A 70 -11.15 3.30 3.35
N ASP A 71 -11.12 2.18 2.64
CA ASP A 71 -12.11 1.12 2.70
C ASP A 71 -11.47 -0.25 2.38
N THR A 72 -12.26 -1.31 2.54
CA THR A 72 -11.80 -2.68 2.33
C THR A 72 -11.38 -2.94 0.88
N ALA A 73 -12.06 -2.34 -0.11
CA ALA A 73 -11.75 -2.55 -1.52
C ALA A 73 -10.40 -1.90 -1.90
N CYS A 74 -10.13 -0.70 -1.38
CA CYS A 74 -8.84 -0.03 -1.50
C CYS A 74 -7.72 -0.87 -0.85
N LEU A 75 -7.95 -1.37 0.37
CA LEU A 75 -6.99 -2.26 1.02
C LEU A 75 -6.75 -3.52 0.21
N ASP A 76 -7.80 -4.17 -0.31
CA ASP A 76 -7.64 -5.39 -1.10
C ASP A 76 -6.82 -5.15 -2.37
N GLY A 77 -7.04 -4.02 -3.06
CA GLY A 77 -6.30 -3.65 -4.27
C GLY A 77 -4.88 -3.17 -4.02
N ALA A 78 -4.60 -2.58 -2.85
CA ALA A 78 -3.29 -2.05 -2.49
C ALA A 78 -2.49 -2.99 -1.57
N ARG A 79 -3.07 -4.07 -1.04
CA ARG A 79 -2.44 -4.93 -0.03
C ARG A 79 -1.03 -5.38 -0.42
N ALA A 80 -0.87 -5.88 -1.64
CA ALA A 80 0.43 -6.34 -2.11
C ALA A 80 1.47 -5.20 -2.13
N HIS A 81 1.04 -3.99 -2.48
CA HIS A 81 1.86 -2.78 -2.51
C HIS A 81 2.26 -2.34 -1.09
N GLU A 82 1.29 -2.24 -0.18
CA GLU A 82 1.52 -1.87 1.22
C GLU A 82 2.44 -2.87 1.93
N GLN A 83 2.37 -4.16 1.57
CA GLN A 83 3.29 -5.17 2.09
C GLN A 83 4.74 -4.97 1.65
N VAL A 84 5.00 -4.32 0.50
CA VAL A 84 6.36 -3.90 0.14
C VAL A 84 6.83 -2.84 1.11
N HIS A 85 6.00 -1.86 1.46
CA HIS A 85 6.34 -0.85 2.46
C HIS A 85 6.56 -1.45 3.84
N VAL A 86 5.77 -2.44 4.27
CA VAL A 86 6.03 -3.18 5.53
C VAL A 86 7.44 -3.78 5.51
N ARG A 87 7.83 -4.43 4.41
CA ARG A 87 9.19 -5.00 4.26
C ARG A 87 10.28 -3.94 4.20
N GLN A 88 10.01 -2.79 3.61
CA GLN A 88 10.95 -1.65 3.61
C GLN A 88 11.12 -1.11 5.04
N TYR A 89 10.05 -1.02 5.84
CA TYR A 89 10.14 -0.71 7.27
C TYR A 89 10.91 -1.78 8.04
N GLU A 90 10.69 -3.07 7.79
CA GLU A 90 11.47 -4.13 8.42
C GLU A 90 12.97 -4.09 8.04
N ARG A 91 13.31 -3.55 6.86
CA ARG A 91 14.69 -3.41 6.38
C ARG A 91 15.38 -2.16 6.93
N TRP A 92 14.73 -1.01 6.82
CA TRP A 92 15.31 0.31 7.14
C TRP A 92 14.93 0.82 8.54
N GLY A 93 13.87 0.27 9.13
CA GLY A 93 13.45 0.56 10.49
C GLY A 93 13.15 2.04 10.70
N PRO A 94 13.74 2.69 11.71
CA PRO A 94 13.50 4.10 11.97
C PRO A 94 13.97 5.01 10.82
N LEU A 95 14.98 4.58 10.05
CA LEU A 95 15.57 5.35 8.95
C LEU A 95 14.71 5.37 7.69
N PHE A 96 13.68 4.54 7.59
CA PHE A 96 12.84 4.46 6.39
C PHE A 96 12.23 5.83 6.02
N VAL A 97 11.59 6.51 6.98
CA VAL A 97 10.92 7.79 6.71
C VAL A 97 11.92 8.89 6.33
N PRO A 98 13.06 9.08 7.04
CA PRO A 98 14.10 10.00 6.58
C PRO A 98 14.61 9.69 5.16
N LEU A 99 14.85 8.42 4.83
CA LEU A 99 15.31 8.03 3.49
C LEU A 99 14.25 8.26 2.42
N TYR A 100 12.98 7.98 2.73
CA TYR A 100 11.85 8.26 1.86
C TYR A 100 11.76 9.76 1.56
N LEU A 101 11.83 10.60 2.60
CA LEU A 101 11.80 12.06 2.45
C LEU A 101 13.02 12.59 1.69
N ALA A 102 14.21 12.03 1.92
CA ALA A 102 15.42 12.39 1.18
C ALA A 102 15.28 12.05 -0.31
N SER A 103 14.74 10.87 -0.65
CA SER A 103 14.45 10.51 -2.04
C SER A 103 13.41 11.44 -2.66
N SER A 104 12.34 11.77 -1.95
CA SER A 104 11.31 12.71 -2.42
C SER A 104 11.89 14.11 -2.66
N GLY A 105 12.69 14.61 -1.73
CA GLY A 105 13.36 15.91 -1.82
C GLY A 105 14.37 15.96 -2.97
N TRP A 106 15.14 14.90 -3.17
CA TRP A 106 16.07 14.79 -4.29
C TRP A 106 15.35 14.87 -5.64
N GLN A 107 14.22 14.16 -5.78
CA GLN A 107 13.42 14.21 -7.00
C GLN A 107 12.77 15.59 -7.19
N TRP A 108 12.30 16.21 -6.12
CA TRP A 108 11.78 17.58 -6.17
C TRP A 108 12.82 18.60 -6.66
N LEU A 109 14.04 18.55 -6.11
CA LEU A 109 15.15 19.42 -6.50
C LEU A 109 15.55 19.23 -7.97
N ARG A 110 15.29 18.05 -8.54
CA ARG A 110 15.50 17.73 -9.96
C ARG A 110 14.33 18.09 -10.86
N GLY A 111 13.26 18.69 -10.32
CA GLY A 111 12.04 19.01 -11.07
C GLY A 111 11.14 17.79 -11.37
N GLY A 112 11.40 16.65 -10.73
CA GLY A 112 10.59 15.44 -10.81
C GLY A 112 9.40 15.45 -9.87
N CYS A 113 8.58 14.40 -9.94
CA CYS A 113 7.46 14.21 -9.03
C CYS A 113 7.96 13.53 -7.74
N PRO A 114 7.87 14.20 -6.56
CA PRO A 114 8.45 13.69 -5.32
C PRO A 114 7.93 12.30 -4.91
N TYR A 115 6.66 12.01 -5.22
CA TYR A 115 6.03 10.73 -4.94
C TYR A 115 6.32 9.70 -6.03
N ARG A 116 5.94 10.00 -7.29
CA ARG A 116 6.01 9.01 -8.39
C ARG A 116 7.42 8.56 -8.72
N ASP A 117 8.40 9.43 -8.55
CA ASP A 117 9.78 9.13 -8.88
C ASP A 117 10.60 8.69 -7.65
N ASN A 118 9.97 8.63 -6.47
CA ASN A 118 10.61 8.15 -5.25
C ASN A 118 11.13 6.72 -5.44
N HIS A 119 12.35 6.45 -4.99
CA HIS A 119 12.96 5.13 -5.14
C HIS A 119 12.12 4.01 -4.52
N PHE A 120 11.56 4.24 -3.33
CA PHE A 120 10.78 3.27 -2.58
C PHE A 120 9.41 3.01 -3.21
N GLU A 121 8.76 4.06 -3.74
CA GLU A 121 7.51 3.93 -4.50
C GLU A 121 7.74 3.14 -5.79
N ARG A 122 8.81 3.47 -6.53
CA ARG A 122 9.15 2.74 -7.76
C ARG A 122 9.42 1.26 -7.51
N GLU A 123 10.12 0.93 -6.42
CA GLU A 123 10.30 -0.46 -5.98
C GLU A 123 8.95 -1.12 -5.66
N ALA A 124 8.09 -0.44 -4.90
CA ALA A 124 6.78 -0.95 -4.52
C ALA A 124 5.87 -1.20 -5.74
N TYR A 125 5.79 -0.26 -6.69
CA TYR A 125 5.03 -0.42 -7.93
C TYR A 125 5.62 -1.48 -8.87
N ALA A 126 6.94 -1.65 -8.88
CA ALA A 126 7.59 -2.67 -9.70
C ALA A 126 7.30 -4.09 -9.19
N LEU A 127 7.26 -4.27 -7.86
CA LEU A 127 6.98 -5.57 -7.23
C LEU A 127 5.49 -5.87 -7.11
N ALA A 128 4.69 -4.83 -6.85
CA ALA A 128 3.27 -4.95 -6.56
C ALA A 128 2.51 -3.71 -7.06
N PRO A 129 2.06 -3.71 -8.33
CA PRO A 129 1.21 -2.65 -8.83
C PRO A 129 -0.16 -2.66 -8.12
N VAL A 130 -0.68 -1.47 -7.78
CA VAL A 130 -1.98 -1.33 -7.12
C VAL A 130 -3.11 -1.61 -8.13
N CYS A 131 -4.03 -2.51 -7.77
CA CYS A 131 -5.08 -3.01 -8.67
C CYS A 131 -6.24 -2.01 -8.91
N HIS A 132 -6.34 -0.92 -8.13
CA HIS A 132 -7.42 0.06 -8.26
C HIS A 132 -7.40 0.83 -9.60
N LEU A 133 -6.26 0.87 -10.30
CA LEU A 133 -6.17 1.44 -11.65
C LEU A 133 -7.05 0.70 -12.69
N LEU A 134 -7.53 -0.51 -12.42
CA LEU A 134 -8.43 -1.24 -13.33
C LEU A 134 -9.93 -0.92 -13.13
N ARG A 135 -10.31 -0.06 -12.17
CA ARG A 135 -11.73 0.26 -11.88
C ARG A 135 -12.18 1.69 -12.15
N ARG A 136 -11.30 2.59 -12.61
CA ARG A 136 -11.77 3.74 -13.40
C ARG A 136 -11.94 3.25 -14.84
N PRO A 137 -13.03 3.57 -15.56
CA PRO A 137 -13.04 3.35 -17.01
C PRO A 137 -11.83 4.08 -17.59
N MET A 138 -10.81 3.30 -17.97
CA MET A 138 -9.54 3.81 -18.47
C MET A 138 -9.76 4.29 -19.91
N THR A 139 -10.26 5.50 -20.08
CA THR A 139 -10.17 6.23 -21.35
C THR A 139 -8.75 6.77 -21.51
N GLY A 140 -7.78 5.87 -21.70
CA GLY A 140 -6.38 6.27 -21.81
C GLY A 140 -5.45 5.14 -22.18
N ARG A 141 -4.95 5.22 -23.42
CA ARG A 141 -3.73 4.69 -24.06
C ARG A 141 -2.62 4.05 -23.18
N TRP A 142 -2.91 3.08 -22.32
CA TRP A 142 -1.92 2.33 -21.52
C TRP A 142 -1.73 0.87 -21.96
N TRP A 143 -2.60 0.35 -22.83
CA TRP A 143 -2.63 -1.07 -23.25
C TRP A 143 -1.61 -1.48 -24.34
N ASN A 144 -0.67 -0.63 -24.74
CA ASN A 144 0.34 -1.02 -25.75
C ASN A 144 1.57 -1.73 -25.17
N ASN A 145 1.52 -2.24 -23.93
CA ASN A 145 2.60 -3.05 -23.38
C ASN A 145 2.23 -4.55 -23.37
N PRO A 146 2.74 -5.35 -24.33
CA PRO A 146 2.40 -6.77 -24.46
C PRO A 146 2.87 -7.68 -23.31
N ARG A 147 3.59 -7.15 -22.30
CA ARG A 147 4.09 -7.95 -21.17
C ARG A 147 3.06 -8.29 -20.08
N ILE A 148 1.90 -7.64 -20.06
CA ILE A 148 0.86 -7.87 -19.02
C ILE A 148 -0.22 -8.88 -19.51
N ALA A 149 -0.35 -9.09 -20.82
CA ALA A 149 -1.42 -9.90 -21.40
C ALA A 149 -1.31 -11.41 -21.14
N ASN A 150 -0.17 -11.92 -20.67
CA ASN A 150 0.10 -13.36 -20.66
C ASN A 150 -0.04 -14.06 -19.29
N GLN A 151 -0.62 -13.41 -18.28
CA GLN A 151 -0.78 -14.00 -16.94
C GLN A 151 -2.25 -14.28 -16.54
N GLY A 152 -3.20 -14.23 -17.48
CA GLY A 152 -4.64 -14.25 -17.18
C GLY A 152 -5.47 -15.40 -17.73
N THR A 153 -4.87 -16.44 -18.34
CA THR A 153 -5.64 -17.51 -18.98
C THR A 153 -5.03 -18.91 -18.77
N SER A 154 -5.19 -19.44 -17.56
CA SER A 154 -5.33 -20.90 -17.37
C SER A 154 -6.69 -21.16 -16.72
N HIS A 155 -7.70 -21.14 -17.57
CA HIS A 155 -9.08 -21.55 -17.31
C HIS A 155 -9.10 -23.00 -16.80
N GLY A 156 -9.92 -23.23 -15.77
CA GLY A 156 -10.51 -24.55 -15.57
C GLY A 156 -11.51 -24.84 -16.69
N SER A 157 -11.40 -26.03 -17.27
CA SER A 157 -12.48 -26.69 -17.98
C SER A 157 -12.11 -28.15 -18.13
N GLU A 158 -12.72 -29.03 -17.34
CA GLU A 158 -13.02 -30.38 -17.80
C GLU A 158 -14.28 -30.87 -17.09
N HIS A 159 -15.37 -30.75 -17.84
CA HIS A 159 -16.66 -31.36 -17.58
C HIS A 159 -16.58 -32.88 -17.75
N ALA A 160 -17.23 -33.55 -16.81
CA ALA A 160 -17.90 -34.83 -16.90
C ALA A 160 -17.94 -35.51 -18.28
N THR A 161 -17.34 -36.70 -18.39
CA THR A 161 -17.89 -37.83 -19.16
C THR A 161 -17.25 -39.12 -18.65
N THR A 162 -18.00 -40.02 -18.02
CA THR A 162 -17.75 -41.47 -18.09
C THR A 162 -18.91 -42.26 -17.47
N HIS A 163 -19.52 -43.07 -18.36
CA HIS A 163 -20.23 -44.35 -18.18
C HIS A 163 -21.53 -44.42 -17.38
#